data_AF-A0A6N7GEA4-F1
#
_entry.id   AF-A0A6N7GEA4-F1
#
_cell.length_a   1.000
_cell.length_b   1.000
_cell.length_c   1.000
_cell.angle_alpha   90.00
_cell.angle_beta   90.00
_cell.angle_gamma   90.00
#
_symmetry.space_group_name_H-M   'P 1'
#
loop_
_entity.id
_entity.type
_entity.pdbx_description
1 polymer ?
#
loop_
_entity_poly.entity_id
_entity_poly.type
_entity_poly.pdbx_seq_one_letter_code
_entity_poly.pdbx_strand_id
1 'polypeptide(L)'
;MDWRLLHRRCPRITPAGLIDTLRLARHLKTTTGNGLAHLVAHHGLAEQINTLAADSQPHRALWDTVAAAVLLTTLIDRVWPGQPTIGELAAAAALRIEGNSQPAAEGQPPLTFE
;
A
#
# COMPACT_ATOMS: atom_id res chain seq x y z
N MET A 1 7.65 8.69 1.02
CA MET A 1 9.04 9.13 1.26
C MET A 1 10.02 8.08 0.74
N ASP A 2 9.74 6.80 0.97
CA ASP A 2 10.62 5.66 0.67
C ASP A 2 10.90 5.48 -0.82
N TRP A 3 9.89 5.63 -1.69
CA TRP A 3 10.10 5.56 -3.14
C TRP A 3 11.12 6.58 -3.66
N ARG A 4 11.04 7.85 -3.22
CA ARG A 4 11.98 8.89 -3.66
C ARG A 4 13.41 8.55 -3.25
N LEU A 5 13.60 8.00 -2.05
CA LEU A 5 14.90 7.57 -1.57
C LEU A 5 15.42 6.33 -2.32
N LEU A 6 14.54 5.36 -2.56
CA LEU A 6 14.84 4.14 -3.31
C LEU A 6 15.22 4.47 -4.74
N HIS A 7 14.44 5.29 -5.44
CA HIS A 7 14.74 5.72 -6.80
C HIS A 7 16.07 6.49 -6.90
N ARG A 8 16.37 7.36 -5.91
CA ARG A 8 17.65 8.08 -5.86
C ARG A 8 18.85 7.14 -5.70
N ARG A 9 18.73 6.06 -4.92
CA ARG A 9 19.83 5.12 -4.64
C ARG A 9 19.92 3.99 -5.66
N CYS A 10 18.78 3.59 -6.21
CA CYS A 10 18.60 2.44 -7.09
C CYS A 10 17.77 2.84 -8.30
N PRO A 11 18.27 3.73 -9.18
CA PRO A 11 17.49 4.31 -10.27
C PRO A 11 17.02 3.29 -11.32
N ARG A 12 17.65 2.11 -11.37
CA ARG A 12 17.27 1.02 -12.28
C ARG A 12 16.06 0.21 -11.80
N ILE A 13 15.59 0.40 -10.57
CA ILE A 13 14.41 -0.30 -10.06
C ILE A 13 13.17 0.40 -10.62
N THR A 14 12.42 -0.32 -11.46
CA THR A 14 11.19 0.14 -12.11
C THR A 14 10.02 -0.73 -11.63
N PRO A 15 9.43 -0.42 -10.46
CA PRO A 15 8.31 -1.20 -9.96
C PRO A 15 7.08 -0.98 -10.87
N ALA A 16 6.33 -2.05 -11.13
CA ALA A 16 5.09 -1.97 -11.91
C ALA A 16 3.99 -1.15 -11.19
N GLY A 17 4.11 -0.98 -9.87
CA GLY A 17 3.24 -0.14 -9.07
C GLY A 17 3.75 -0.01 -7.64
N LEU A 18 3.18 0.93 -6.88
CA LEU A 18 3.47 1.15 -5.48
C LEU A 18 2.17 1.33 -4.72
N ILE A 19 1.98 0.56 -3.65
CA ILE A 19 0.80 0.65 -2.78
C ILE A 19 1.21 1.36 -1.49
N ASP A 20 0.48 2.41 -1.12
CA ASP A 20 0.67 3.17 0.12
C ASP A 20 -0.37 2.73 1.16
N THR A 21 0.09 1.99 2.17
CA THR A 21 -0.76 1.47 3.26
C THR A 21 -1.44 2.58 4.05
N LEU A 22 -0.85 3.78 4.13
CA LEU A 22 -1.50 4.91 4.79
C LEU A 22 -2.67 5.44 3.96
N ARG A 23 -2.56 5.45 2.62
CA ARG A 23 -3.71 5.80 1.76
C ARG A 23 -4.85 4.81 1.93
N LEU A 24 -4.52 3.52 2.05
CA LEU A 24 -5.52 2.49 2.30
C LEU A 24 -6.19 2.66 3.67
N ALA A 25 -5.41 2.87 4.73
CA ALA A 25 -5.94 3.08 6.08
C ALA A 25 -6.92 4.26 6.17
N ARG A 26 -6.66 5.34 5.41
CA ARG A 26 -7.55 6.51 5.35
C ARG A 26 -8.95 6.21 4.79
N HIS A 27 -9.11 5.15 3.99
CA HIS A 27 -10.43 4.76 3.49
C HIS A 27 -11.35 4.27 4.60
N LEU A 28 -10.79 3.70 5.67
CA LEU A 28 -11.55 3.19 6.80
C LEU A 28 -12.07 4.32 7.72
N LYS A 29 -11.49 5.52 7.65
CA LYS A 29 -11.87 6.69 8.48
C LYS A 29 -11.93 6.41 9.99
N THR A 30 -11.31 5.34 10.47
CA THR A 30 -11.46 4.85 11.86
C THR A 30 -10.38 5.34 12.82
N THR A 31 -9.37 6.08 12.35
CA THR A 31 -8.16 6.34 13.15
C THR A 31 -7.91 7.84 13.34
N THR A 32 -7.70 8.25 14.59
CA THR A 32 -7.28 9.62 14.97
C THR A 32 -5.80 9.88 14.70
N GLY A 33 -5.02 8.84 14.39
CA GLY A 33 -3.59 8.90 14.06
C GLY A 33 -3.24 8.07 12.84
N ASN A 34 -2.29 8.56 12.04
CA ASN A 34 -1.89 8.00 10.74
C ASN A 34 -0.46 7.41 10.74
N GLY A 35 0.17 7.30 11.90
CA GLY A 35 1.49 6.69 12.03
C GLY A 35 1.41 5.17 12.03
N LEU A 36 2.44 4.48 11.51
CA LEU A 36 2.50 3.02 11.47
C LEU A 36 2.26 2.39 12.85
N ALA A 37 2.93 2.88 13.90
CA ALA A 37 2.73 2.41 15.27
C ALA A 37 1.29 2.58 15.77
N HIS A 38 0.63 3.68 15.40
CA HIS A 38 -0.77 3.93 15.77
C HIS A 38 -1.71 2.95 15.06
N LEU A 39 -1.51 2.70 13.77
CA LEU A 39 -2.30 1.74 13.00
C LEU A 39 -2.09 0.31 13.50
N VAL A 40 -0.85 -0.07 13.82
CA VAL A 40 -0.51 -1.36 14.44
C VAL A 40 -1.23 -1.53 15.77
N ALA A 41 -1.20 -0.52 16.65
CA ALA A 41 -1.89 -0.56 17.93
C ALA A 41 -3.41 -0.62 17.77
N HIS A 42 -3.98 0.20 16.89
CA HIS A 42 -5.42 0.26 16.63
C HIS A 42 -5.98 -1.11 16.16
N HIS A 43 -5.22 -1.85 15.37
CA HIS A 43 -5.60 -3.18 14.88
C HIS A 43 -5.12 -4.34 15.76
N GLY A 44 -4.45 -4.07 16.88
CA GLY A 44 -3.98 -5.11 17.80
C GLY A 44 -2.87 -6.01 17.23
N LEU A 45 -2.05 -5.51 16.32
CA LEU A 45 -1.10 -6.33 15.53
C LEU A 45 0.29 -6.48 16.17
N ALA A 46 0.54 -5.81 17.29
CA ALA A 46 1.90 -5.67 17.85
C ALA A 46 2.55 -7.02 18.23
N GLU A 47 1.79 -7.93 18.85
CA GLU A 47 2.29 -9.25 19.25
C GLU A 47 2.68 -10.11 18.03
N GLN A 48 1.82 -10.14 17.01
CA GLN A 48 2.09 -10.86 15.77
C GLN A 48 3.35 -10.31 15.08
N ILE A 49 3.50 -8.99 15.01
CA ILE A 49 4.67 -8.35 14.40
C ILE A 49 5.94 -8.66 15.17
N ASN A 50 5.92 -8.57 16.51
CA ASN A 50 7.09 -8.87 17.34
C ASN A 50 7.51 -10.35 17.26
N THR A 51 6.56 -11.24 17.02
CA THR A 51 6.84 -12.66 16.76
C THR A 51 7.51 -12.86 15.41
N LEU A 52 7.01 -12.20 14.35
CA LEU A 52 7.53 -12.31 12.98
C LEU A 52 8.86 -11.57 12.76
N ALA A 53 9.09 -10.48 13.49
CA ALA A 53 10.31 -9.68 13.47
C ALA A 53 11.04 -9.81 14.82
N ALA A 54 11.29 -11.05 15.24
CA ALA A 54 12.02 -11.36 16.46
C ALA A 54 13.35 -10.58 16.52
N ASP A 55 13.69 -10.09 17.71
CA ASP A 55 14.88 -9.26 17.97
C ASP A 55 14.95 -7.94 17.17
N SER A 56 13.84 -7.54 16.54
CA SER A 56 13.68 -6.21 15.95
C SER A 56 12.87 -5.29 16.86
N GLN A 57 12.82 -4.00 16.51
CA GLN A 57 12.07 -3.00 17.26
C GLN A 57 11.52 -1.92 16.31
N PRO A 58 10.48 -1.15 16.71
CA PRO A 58 9.95 -0.05 15.91
C PRO A 58 11.06 0.88 15.38
N HIS A 59 10.84 1.43 14.18
CA HIS A 59 11.82 2.27 13.46
C HIS A 59 13.05 1.54 12.90
N ARG A 60 13.16 0.22 13.10
CA ARG A 60 14.11 -0.63 12.36
C ARG A 60 13.45 -1.10 11.08
N ALA A 61 14.21 -1.09 9.99
CA ALA A 61 13.69 -1.46 8.67
C ALA A 61 13.04 -2.86 8.63
N LEU A 62 13.58 -3.84 9.35
CA LEU A 62 12.97 -5.17 9.46
C LEU A 62 11.58 -5.11 10.11
N TRP A 63 11.50 -4.51 11.31
CA TRP A 63 10.24 -4.34 12.02
C TRP A 63 9.22 -3.56 11.19
N ASP A 64 9.61 -2.42 10.61
CA ASP A 64 8.72 -1.57 9.83
C ASP A 64 8.22 -2.27 8.55
N THR A 65 9.06 -3.11 7.92
CA THR A 65 8.66 -3.91 6.74
C THR A 65 7.63 -4.97 7.12
N VAL A 66 7.87 -5.73 8.19
CA VAL A 66 6.93 -6.75 8.68
C VAL A 66 5.62 -6.09 9.12
N ALA A 67 5.70 -4.99 9.87
CA ALA A 67 4.53 -4.23 10.28
C ALA A 67 3.72 -3.72 9.08
N ALA A 68 4.37 -3.17 8.05
CA ALA A 68 3.68 -2.72 6.84
C ALA A 68 3.01 -3.87 6.08
N ALA A 69 3.64 -5.04 6.00
CA ALA A 69 3.09 -6.22 5.33
C ALA A 69 1.86 -6.79 6.06
N VAL A 70 1.97 -6.99 7.37
CA VAL A 70 0.85 -7.47 8.22
C VAL A 70 -0.29 -6.46 8.20
N LEU A 71 0.01 -5.17 8.34
CA LEU A 71 -1.00 -4.11 8.28
C LEU A 71 -1.69 -4.08 6.90
N LEU A 72 -0.96 -4.23 5.79
CA LEU A 72 -1.57 -4.26 4.45
C LEU A 72 -2.61 -5.38 4.34
N THR A 73 -2.29 -6.59 4.78
CA THR A 73 -3.24 -7.71 4.75
C THR A 73 -4.47 -7.42 5.60
N THR A 74 -4.30 -6.89 6.81
CA THR A 74 -5.42 -6.52 7.69
C THR A 74 -6.30 -5.43 7.08
N LEU A 75 -5.70 -4.44 6.43
CA LEU A 75 -6.46 -3.37 5.78
C LEU A 75 -7.25 -3.87 4.58
N ILE A 76 -6.70 -4.79 3.79
CA ILE A 76 -7.41 -5.43 2.68
C ILE A 76 -8.67 -6.14 3.19
N ASP A 77 -8.54 -6.98 4.22
CA ASP A 77 -9.67 -7.73 4.80
C ASP A 77 -10.75 -6.82 5.43
N ARG A 78 -10.38 -5.59 5.80
CA ARG A 78 -11.32 -4.61 6.38
C ARG A 78 -12.03 -3.77 5.34
N VAL A 79 -11.36 -3.44 4.23
CA VAL A 79 -11.92 -2.59 3.18
C VAL A 79 -12.82 -3.38 2.24
N TRP A 80 -12.45 -4.63 1.93
CA TRP A 80 -13.20 -5.47 1.01
C TRP A 80 -13.80 -6.70 1.71
N PRO A 81 -15.06 -7.07 1.39
CA PRO A 81 -15.68 -8.29 1.91
C PRO A 81 -15.10 -9.58 1.30
N GLY A 82 -14.21 -9.47 0.30
CA GLY A 82 -13.49 -10.55 -0.35
C GLY A 82 -12.15 -10.05 -0.89
N GLN A 83 -11.37 -10.92 -1.53
CA GLN A 83 -10.04 -10.55 -2.00
C GLN A 83 -10.13 -9.59 -3.20
N PRO A 84 -9.60 -8.35 -3.10
CA PRO A 84 -9.62 -7.41 -4.21
C PRO A 84 -8.65 -7.84 -5.30
N THR A 85 -8.97 -7.46 -6.53
CA THR A 85 -8.01 -7.49 -7.64
C THR A 85 -6.89 -6.47 -7.40
N ILE A 86 -5.76 -6.66 -8.09
CA ILE A 86 -4.66 -5.68 -8.06
C ILE A 86 -5.14 -4.30 -8.54
N GLY A 87 -6.05 -4.25 -9.52
CA GLY A 87 -6.61 -3.00 -10.04
C GLY A 87 -7.43 -2.24 -8.98
N GLU A 88 -8.26 -2.94 -8.22
CA GLU A 88 -9.05 -2.33 -7.14
C GLU A 88 -8.16 -1.86 -5.99
N LEU A 89 -7.15 -2.66 -5.61
CA LEU A 89 -6.18 -2.27 -4.60
C LEU A 89 -5.38 -1.02 -5.04
N ALA A 90 -4.96 -0.99 -6.32
CA ALA A 90 -4.25 0.15 -6.89
C ALA A 90 -5.15 1.39 -6.96
N ALA A 91 -6.42 1.25 -7.34
CA ALA A 91 -7.36 2.37 -7.37
C ALA A 91 -7.51 3.03 -5.99
N ALA A 92 -7.51 2.24 -4.91
CA ALA A 92 -7.62 2.75 -3.55
C ALA A 92 -6.32 3.37 -3.02
N ALA A 93 -5.16 2.79 -3.34
CA ALA A 93 -3.93 3.05 -2.58
C ALA A 93 -2.67 3.28 -3.41
N ALA A 94 -2.74 3.30 -4.75
CA ALA A 94 -1.55 3.50 -5.57
C ALA A 94 -0.91 4.88 -5.38
N LEU A 95 0.42 4.90 -5.36
CA LEU A 95 1.21 6.11 -5.57
C LEU A 95 1.43 6.30 -7.07
N ARG A 96 1.19 7.51 -7.56
CA ARG A 96 1.61 7.90 -8.90
C ARG A 96 3.14 8.02 -8.91
N ILE A 97 3.78 7.18 -9.71
CA ILE A 97 5.19 7.29 -10.04
C ILE A 97 5.27 8.21 -11.26
N GLU A 98 5.73 9.44 -11.08
CA GLU A 98 6.02 10.32 -12.22
C GLU A 98 7.05 9.63 -13.13
N GLY A 99 6.64 9.32 -14.36
CA GLY A 99 7.43 8.53 -15.33
C GLY A 99 6.70 7.31 -15.90
N ASN A 100 5.62 6.83 -15.26
CA ASN A 100 4.72 5.84 -15.86
C ASN A 100 3.43 6.54 -16.30
N SER A 101 3.54 7.41 -17.30
CA SER A 101 2.39 7.86 -18.07
C SER A 101 1.89 6.65 -18.86
N GLN A 102 0.86 5.97 -18.35
CA GLN A 102 0.02 5.14 -19.21
C GLN A 102 -0.54 6.09 -20.29
N PRO A 103 -0.42 5.78 -21.60
CA PRO A 103 -1.03 6.62 -22.61
C PRO A 103 -2.52 6.72 -22.29
N ALA A 104 -3.06 7.93 -22.45
CA ALA A 104 -4.50 8.15 -22.47
C ALA A 104 -5.11 7.10 -23.40
N ALA A 105 -6.23 6.51 -22.99
CA ALA A 105 -7.02 5.67 -23.87
C ALA A 105 -7.46 6.52 -25.08
N GLU A 106 -6.67 6.52 -26.14
CA GLU A 106 -7.03 7.04 -27.44
C GLU A 106 -7.82 5.95 -28.17
N GLY A 107 -9.08 6.27 -28.49
CA GLY A 107 -9.80 5.65 -29.59
C GLY A 107 -10.58 4.37 -29.26
N GLN A 108 -11.69 4.50 -28.54
CA GLN A 108 -12.79 3.54 -28.71
C GLN A 108 -13.83 4.18 -29.65
N PRO A 109 -13.93 3.76 -30.93
CA PRO A 109 -15.03 4.21 -31.78
C PRO A 109 -16.36 3.62 -31.26
N PRO A 110 -17.49 4.32 -31.48
CA PRO A 110 -18.78 3.86 -30.99
C PRO A 110 -19.17 2.55 -31.67
N LEU A 111 -19.51 1.54 -30.87
CA LEU A 111 -20.13 0.30 -31.34
C LEU A 111 -21.51 0.66 -31.92
N THR A 112 -21.62 0.62 -33.24
CA THR A 112 -22.91 0.64 -33.93
C THR A 112 -23.47 -0.78 -33.88
N PHE A 113 -24.64 -0.94 -33.26
CA PHE A 113 -25.48 -2.12 -33.47
C PHE A 113 -26.50 -1.76 -34.56
N GLU A 114 -26.66 -2.65 -35.53
CA GLU A 114 -27.61 -2.54 -36.66
C GLU A 114 -29.06 -2.33 -36.22
#